data_AF-A0A564Q3M6-F1
#
_entry.id   AF-A0A564Q3M6-F1
#
_cell.length_a   1.000
_cell.length_b   1.000
_cell.length_c   1.000
_cell.angle_alpha   90.00
_cell.angle_beta   90.00
_cell.angle_gamma   90.00
#
_symmetry.space_group_name_H-M   'P 1'
#
loop_
_entity.id
_entity.type
_entity.pdbx_description
1 polymer ?
#
loop_
_entity_poly.entity_id
_entity_poly.type
_entity_poly.pdbx_seq_one_letter_code
_entity_poly.pdbx_strand_id
1 'polypeptide(L)'
;MSNEEIVKEWLRRARSNLERARAGKTSEYVLYEDLCFDAQQCAEKSIKALLIFFNEEFSWTHSIEELLGIVSNAGIEIPEETRKAVILTRYAVHTRYPGLGSGS
;
A
#
# COMPACT_ATOMS: atom_id res chain seq x y z
N MET A 1 -10.97 -20.68 -8.05
CA MET A 1 -11.27 -19.24 -8.15
C MET A 1 -10.59 -18.72 -9.39
N SER A 2 -11.32 -17.98 -10.22
CA SER A 2 -10.76 -17.27 -11.37
C SER A 2 -9.86 -16.11 -10.92
N ASN A 3 -8.94 -15.66 -11.78
CA ASN A 3 -8.13 -14.46 -11.52
C ASN A 3 -9.01 -13.24 -11.20
N GLU A 4 -10.18 -13.13 -11.84
CA GLU A 4 -11.13 -12.04 -11.61
C GLU A 4 -11.66 -12.02 -10.16
N GLU A 5 -12.00 -13.18 -9.60
CA GLU A 5 -12.47 -13.29 -8.21
C GLU A 5 -11.35 -12.93 -7.21
N ILE A 6 -10.12 -13.35 -7.50
CA ILE A 6 -8.95 -13.03 -6.68
C ILE A 6 -8.69 -11.53 -6.70
N VAL A 7 -8.66 -10.91 -7.89
CA VAL A 7 -8.49 -9.46 -8.06
C VAL A 7 -9.57 -8.69 -7.29
N LYS A 8 -10.84 -9.09 -7.40
CA LYS A 8 -11.95 -8.48 -6.66
C LYS A 8 -11.75 -8.56 -5.15
N GLU A 9 -11.29 -9.69 -4.61
CA GLU A 9 -11.03 -9.83 -3.19
C GLU A 9 -9.86 -8.95 -2.71
N TRP A 10 -8.79 -8.84 -3.50
CA TRP A 10 -7.69 -7.93 -3.18
C TRP A 10 -8.13 -6.46 -3.17
N LEU A 11 -8.91 -6.04 -4.16
CA LEU A 11 -9.46 -4.68 -4.23
C LEU A 11 -10.45 -4.40 -3.10
N ARG A 12 -11.26 -5.39 -2.70
CA ARG A 12 -12.16 -5.26 -1.54
C ARG A 12 -11.37 -4.99 -0.25
N ARG A 13 -10.28 -5.72 -0.04
CA ARG A 13 -9.38 -5.52 1.10
C ARG A 13 -8.66 -4.17 1.03
N ALA A 14 -8.17 -3.77 -0.14
CA ALA A 14 -7.56 -2.45 -0.36
C ALA A 14 -8.54 -1.33 0.00
N ARG A 15 -9.79 -1.43 -0.45
CA ARG A 15 -10.84 -0.46 -0.12
C ARG A 15 -11.12 -0.42 1.38
N SER A 16 -11.16 -1.57 2.05
CA SER A 16 -11.31 -1.61 3.51
C SER A 16 -10.18 -0.87 4.25
N ASN A 17 -8.94 -1.01 3.80
CA ASN A 17 -7.81 -0.25 4.31
C ASN A 17 -7.97 1.26 4.06
N LEU A 18 -8.40 1.65 2.85
CA LEU A 18 -8.64 3.05 2.50
C LEU A 18 -9.71 3.70 3.38
N GLU A 19 -10.84 3.03 3.59
CA GLU A 19 -11.93 3.57 4.43
C GLU A 19 -11.46 3.80 5.88
N ARG A 20 -10.65 2.90 6.44
CA ARG A 20 -10.08 3.11 7.78
C ARG A 20 -9.10 4.27 7.82
N ALA A 21 -8.19 4.36 6.85
CA ALA A 21 -7.26 5.49 6.75
C ALA A 21 -8.00 6.84 6.61
N ARG A 22 -9.09 6.87 5.81
CA ARG A 22 -9.90 8.08 5.57
C ARG A 22 -10.80 8.44 6.75
N ALA A 23 -11.23 7.48 7.55
CA ALA A 23 -11.98 7.76 8.78
C ALA A 23 -11.18 8.62 9.76
N GLY A 24 -9.84 8.62 9.62
CA GLY A 24 -8.97 9.47 10.41
C GLY A 24 -8.94 9.06 11.88
N LYS A 25 -8.62 10.01 12.76
CA LYS A 25 -8.60 9.79 14.20
C LYS A 25 -10.03 9.71 14.76
N THR A 26 -10.64 8.53 14.70
CA THR A 26 -11.99 8.29 15.23
C THR A 26 -12.04 8.25 16.76
N SER A 27 -10.89 8.09 17.41
CA SER A 27 -10.69 8.25 18.86
C SER A 27 -9.27 8.72 19.17
N GLU A 28 -9.02 9.15 20.41
CA GLU A 28 -7.69 9.55 20.85
C GLU A 28 -6.65 8.42 20.78
N TYR A 29 -7.11 7.17 20.87
CA TYR A 29 -6.30 5.95 20.85
C TYR A 29 -5.88 5.51 19.45
N VAL A 30 -6.53 5.99 18.38
CA VAL A 30 -6.14 5.68 17.00
C VAL A 30 -4.86 6.44 16.67
N LEU A 31 -3.77 5.73 16.41
CA LEU A 31 -2.48 6.33 16.11
C LEU A 31 -2.41 6.73 14.62
N TYR A 32 -1.73 7.84 14.31
CA TYR A 32 -1.52 8.25 12.91
C TYR A 32 -0.67 7.22 12.16
N GLU A 33 0.20 6.53 12.88
CA GLU A 33 0.95 5.35 12.50
C GLU A 33 0.05 4.29 11.84
N ASP A 34 -1.06 3.95 12.50
CA ASP A 34 -1.97 2.90 12.06
C ASP A 34 -2.75 3.35 10.82
N LEU A 35 -3.14 4.63 10.76
CA LEU A 35 -3.78 5.23 9.58
C LEU A 35 -2.83 5.25 8.37
N CYS A 36 -1.55 5.57 8.59
CA CYS A 36 -0.51 5.53 7.57
C CYS A 36 -0.25 4.09 7.11
N PHE A 37 -0.21 3.14 8.03
CA PHE A 37 -0.09 1.72 7.71
C PHE A 37 -1.28 1.23 6.89
N ASP A 38 -2.51 1.62 7.24
CA ASP A 38 -3.69 1.32 6.44
C ASP A 38 -3.59 1.94 5.04
N ALA A 39 -3.12 3.19 4.90
CA ALA A 39 -2.89 3.80 3.59
C ALA A 39 -1.84 3.04 2.76
N GLN A 40 -0.71 2.64 3.36
CA GLN A 40 0.30 1.81 2.70
C GLN A 40 -0.30 0.48 2.24
N GLN A 41 -1.03 -0.20 3.12
CA GLN A 41 -1.65 -1.50 2.85
C GLN A 41 -2.72 -1.41 1.76
N CYS A 42 -3.43 -0.28 1.64
CA CYS A 42 -4.31 -0.03 0.51
C CYS A 42 -3.51 -0.02 -0.80
N ALA A 43 -2.43 0.76 -0.88
CA ALA A 43 -1.61 0.88 -2.07
C ALA A 43 -1.00 -0.47 -2.49
N GLU A 44 -0.38 -1.19 -1.55
CA GLU A 44 0.20 -2.52 -1.84
C GLU A 44 -0.82 -3.50 -2.38
N LYS A 45 -2.01 -3.58 -1.76
CA LYS A 45 -3.06 -4.51 -2.18
C LYS A 45 -3.61 -4.16 -3.56
N SER A 46 -3.78 -2.88 -3.86
CA SER A 46 -4.22 -2.42 -5.18
C SER A 46 -3.20 -2.76 -6.27
N ILE A 47 -1.90 -2.58 -6.00
CA ILE A 47 -0.85 -2.93 -6.96
C ILE A 47 -0.78 -4.45 -7.16
N LYS A 48 -0.88 -5.24 -6.08
CA LYS A 48 -0.95 -6.71 -6.19
C LYS A 48 -2.16 -7.18 -7.01
N ALA A 49 -3.32 -6.55 -6.82
CA ALA A 49 -4.50 -6.83 -7.65
C ALA A 49 -4.23 -6.54 -9.13
N LEU A 50 -3.54 -5.45 -9.45
CA LEU A 50 -3.14 -5.11 -10.82
C LEU A 50 -2.23 -6.19 -11.42
N LEU A 51 -1.19 -6.60 -10.70
CA LEU A 51 -0.26 -7.64 -11.15
C LEU A 51 -0.98 -8.98 -11.41
N ILE A 52 -1.89 -9.40 -10.53
CA ILE A 52 -2.70 -10.62 -10.73
C ILE A 52 -3.58 -10.49 -11.97
N PHE A 53 -4.16 -9.30 -12.20
CA PHE A 53 -4.99 -9.05 -13.39
C PHE A 53 -4.18 -9.21 -14.69
N PHE A 54 -2.93 -8.75 -14.70
CA PHE A 54 -2.00 -8.92 -15.82
C PHE A 54 -1.28 -10.28 -15.84
N ASN A 55 -1.59 -11.16 -14.88
CA ASN A 55 -0.98 -12.48 -14.75
C ASN A 55 0.55 -12.43 -14.53
N GLU A 56 1.01 -11.37 -13.87
CA GLU A 56 2.40 -11.15 -13.45
C GLU A 56 2.65 -11.75 -12.06
N GLU A 57 3.75 -12.49 -11.92
CA GLU A 57 4.18 -13.01 -10.64
C GLU A 57 4.88 -11.94 -9.82
N PHE A 58 4.63 -11.93 -8.51
CA PHE A 58 5.34 -11.07 -7.58
C PHE A 58 5.74 -11.87 -6.34
N SER A 59 6.88 -11.51 -5.79
CA SER A 59 7.31 -12.03 -4.49
C SER A 59 6.42 -11.44 -3.39
N TRP A 60 6.25 -12.16 -2.28
CA TRP A 60 5.54 -11.66 -1.08
C TRP A 60 6.33 -10.57 -0.34
N THR A 61 7.05 -9.72 -1.06
CA THR A 61 7.79 -8.59 -0.51
C THR A 61 6.83 -7.44 -0.17
N HIS A 62 7.28 -6.60 0.76
CA HIS A 62 6.48 -5.58 1.46
C HIS A 62 6.80 -4.14 1.03
N SER A 63 7.50 -3.94 -0.10
CA SER A 63 7.79 -2.58 -0.56
C SER A 63 6.93 -2.20 -1.76
N ILE A 64 6.27 -1.05 -1.68
CA ILE A 64 5.53 -0.46 -2.80
C ILE A 64 6.49 -0.20 -3.96
N GLU A 65 7.74 0.16 -3.68
CA GLU A 65 8.78 0.41 -4.67
C GLU A 65 9.08 -0.81 -5.55
N GLU A 66 9.28 -2.00 -4.96
CA GLU A 66 9.48 -3.22 -5.74
C GLU A 66 8.26 -3.58 -6.57
N LEU A 67 7.05 -3.48 -5.99
CA LEU A 67 5.81 -3.78 -6.70
C LEU A 67 5.62 -2.85 -7.91
N LEU A 68 5.88 -1.55 -7.76
CA LEU A 68 5.83 -0.60 -8.88
C LEU A 68 6.92 -0.89 -9.92
N GLY A 69 8.09 -1.36 -9.50
CA GLY A 69 9.14 -1.83 -10.41
C GLY A 69 8.66 -2.98 -11.29
N ILE A 70 7.96 -3.97 -10.72
CA ILE A 70 7.36 -5.08 -11.48
C ILE A 70 6.31 -4.56 -12.47
N VAL A 71 5.41 -3.69 -12.03
CA VAL A 71 4.38 -3.10 -12.90
C VAL A 71 5.01 -2.34 -14.08
N SER A 72 6.07 -1.56 -13.82
CA SER A 72 6.79 -0.84 -14.87
C SER A 72 7.49 -1.80 -15.84
N ASN A 73 8.08 -2.90 -15.35
CA ASN A 73 8.74 -3.91 -16.19
C ASN A 73 7.74 -4.69 -17.06
N ALA A 74 6.52 -4.87 -16.58
CA ALA A 74 5.41 -5.44 -17.36
C ALA A 74 4.88 -4.49 -18.46
N GLY A 75 5.47 -3.29 -18.60
CA GLY A 75 5.08 -2.31 -19.61
C GLY A 75 3.78 -1.56 -19.29
N ILE A 76 3.31 -1.64 -18.04
CA ILE A 76 2.12 -0.94 -17.57
C ILE A 76 2.51 0.48 -17.17
N GLU A 77 1.88 1.47 -17.79
CA GLU A 77 2.15 2.87 -17.47
C GLU A 77 1.62 3.22 -16.06
N ILE A 78 2.53 3.70 -15.22
CA ILE A 78 2.22 4.11 -13.84
C ILE A 78 2.16 5.64 -13.81
N PRO A 79 1.00 6.25 -13.47
CA PRO A 79 0.91 7.68 -13.25
C PRO A 79 1.93 8.16 -12.22
N GLU A 80 2.50 9.35 -12.43
CA GLU A 80 3.51 9.92 -11.55
C GLU A 80 2.98 10.10 -10.12
N GLU A 81 1.69 10.38 -9.98
CA GLU A 81 0.98 10.46 -8.71
C GLU A 81 1.02 9.13 -7.95
N THR A 82 0.96 8.00 -8.66
CA THR A 82 1.05 6.67 -8.06
C THR A 82 2.49 6.36 -7.62
N ARG A 83 3.51 6.87 -8.32
CA ARG A 83 4.91 6.73 -7.86
C ARG A 83 5.15 7.43 -6.52
N LYS A 84 4.42 8.52 -6.24
CA LYS A 84 4.46 9.18 -4.92
C LYS A 84 4.00 8.27 -3.79
N ALA A 85 3.24 7.19 -4.06
CA ALA A 85 2.83 6.22 -3.04
C ALA A 85 4.02 5.51 -2.35
N VAL A 86 5.21 5.49 -2.96
CA VAL A 86 6.45 4.99 -2.34
C VAL A 86 6.75 5.72 -1.02
N ILE A 87 6.33 6.99 -0.89
CA ILE A 87 6.51 7.77 0.34
C ILE A 87 5.76 7.15 1.54
N LEU A 88 4.65 6.44 1.29
CA LEU A 88 3.85 5.79 2.34
C LEU A 88 4.66 4.70 3.05
N THR A 89 5.50 3.96 2.33
CA THR A 89 6.40 2.96 2.89
C THR A 89 7.45 3.62 3.82
N ARG A 90 7.92 4.83 3.49
CA ARG A 90 8.86 5.59 4.34
C ARG A 90 8.21 6.11 5.61
N TYR A 91 7.00 6.66 5.52
CA TYR A 91 6.27 7.16 6.69
C TYR A 91 5.95 6.04 7.68
N ALA A 92 5.46 4.88 7.19
CA ALA A 92 5.15 3.76 8.06
C ALA A 92 6.37 3.19 8.80
N VAL A 93 7.59 3.34 8.28
CA VAL A 93 8.81 2.89 8.98
C VAL A 93 9.27 3.88 10.05
N HIS A 94 9.15 5.19 9.81
CA HIS A 94 9.60 6.21 10.76
C HIS A 94 8.67 6.40 11.95
N THR A 95 7.37 6.12 11.79
CA THR A 95 6.38 6.32 12.87
C THR A 95 6.25 5.09 13.80
N ARG A 96 6.76 3.91 13.40
CA ARG A 96 6.66 2.67 14.19
C ARG A 96 7.60 2.56 15.39
N TYR A 97 8.57 3.48 15.55
CA TYR A 97 9.47 3.51 16.70
C TYR A 97 9.34 4.83 17.46
N PRO A 98 8.74 4.85 18.67
CA PRO A 98 8.86 6.00 19.55
C PRO A 98 10.34 6.18 19.93
N GLY A 99 11.01 7.21 19.38
CA GLY A 99 12.38 7.56 19.75
C GLY A 99 13.35 7.95 18.62
N LEU A 100 12.99 7.84 17.34
CA LEU A 100 13.89 8.25 16.23
C LEU A 100 13.79 9.75 15.86
N GLY A 101 13.06 10.54 16.64
CA GLY A 101 12.90 11.99 16.49
C GLY A 101 13.43 12.77 17.68
N SER A 102 14.72 12.66 17.99
CA SER A 102 15.46 13.67 18.79
C SER A 102 16.96 13.36 18.72
N GLY A 103 17.55 13.67 17.57
CA GLY A 103 18.99 13.80 17.41
C GLY A 103 19.28 15.20 16.90
N SER A 104 19.37 16.15 17.82
CA SER A 104 20.04 17.44 17.63
C SER A 104 21.25 17.46 18.54
#